data_AF-A0A349MKM8-F1
#
_entry.id   AF-A0A349MKM8-F1
#
_cell.length_a   1.000
_cell.length_b   1.000
_cell.length_c   1.000
_cell.angle_alpha   90.00
_cell.angle_beta   90.00
_cell.angle_gamma   90.00
#
_symmetry.space_group_name_H-M   'P 1'
#
loop_
_entity.id
_entity.type
_entity.pdbx_description
1 polymer ?
#
loop_
_entity_poly.entity_id
_entity_poly.type
_entity_poly.pdbx_seq_one_letter_code
_entity_poly.pdbx_strand_id
1 'polypeptide(L)'
;MDKKIADQLTELSQKMMDTVTTLQKINDRTVQDLAKQQLEAAENFIKSGSEQMKNMGNIKTVQDAVSNQAELASEVGKMILSNAQKSMEVLTRGQAELKNLIDQNIKELMERAKTGGK
;
A
#
# COMPACT_ATOMS: atom_id res chain seq x y z
N MET A 1 38.57 20.14 18.45
CA MET A 1 38.03 19.79 17.12
C MET A 1 37.31 18.44 17.17
N ASP A 2 37.83 17.49 17.95
CA ASP A 2 37.32 16.10 18.03
C ASP A 2 35.91 15.94 18.61
N LYS A 3 35.55 16.74 19.65
CA LYS A 3 34.23 16.65 20.29
C LYS A 3 33.08 17.04 19.34
N LYS A 4 33.28 18.09 18.54
CA LYS A 4 32.29 18.59 17.57
C LYS A 4 32.05 17.59 16.43
N ILE A 5 33.11 16.89 16.00
CA ILE A 5 33.02 15.84 14.98
C ILE A 5 32.34 14.58 15.56
N ALA A 6 32.64 14.21 16.81
CA ALA A 6 32.00 13.10 17.51
C ALA A 6 30.50 13.35 17.74
N ASP A 7 30.11 14.57 18.11
CA ASP A 7 28.71 14.96 18.29
C ASP A 7 27.96 14.94 16.94
N GLN A 8 28.58 15.44 15.86
CA GLN A 8 28.02 15.38 14.50
C GLN A 8 27.84 13.95 13.98
N LEU A 9 28.77 13.05 14.27
CA LEU A 9 28.68 11.62 13.94
C LEU A 9 27.55 10.93 14.72
N THR A 10 27.40 11.26 15.99
CA THR A 10 26.34 10.71 16.85
C THR A 10 24.96 11.15 16.38
N GLU A 11 24.79 12.44 16.07
CA GLU A 11 23.55 12.95 15.47
C GLU A 11 23.24 12.33 14.11
N LEU A 12 24.25 12.14 13.26
CA LEU A 12 24.08 11.51 11.95
C LEU A 12 23.65 10.05 12.09
N SER A 13 24.26 9.31 13.02
CA SER A 13 23.90 7.92 13.32
C SER A 13 22.47 7.80 13.86
N GLN A 14 22.08 8.70 14.76
CA GLN A 14 20.71 8.75 15.29
C GLN A 14 19.68 9.03 14.19
N LYS A 15 19.95 9.98 13.29
CA LYS A 15 19.08 10.29 12.15
C LYS A 15 18.98 9.14 11.14
N MET A 16 20.07 8.41 10.91
CA MET A 16 20.03 7.20 10.08
C MET A 16 19.15 6.12 10.71
N MET A 17 19.28 5.90 12.02
CA MET A 17 18.40 4.99 12.77
C MET A 17 16.92 5.40 12.69
N ASP A 18 16.61 6.69 12.81
CA ASP A 18 15.25 7.21 12.70
C ASP A 18 14.68 7.03 11.28
N THR A 19 15.53 7.22 10.25
CA THR A 19 15.16 7.00 8.84
C THR A 19 14.86 5.52 8.58
N VAL A 20 15.72 4.61 9.06
CA VAL A 20 15.51 3.16 8.94
C VAL A 20 14.23 2.71 9.65
N THR A 21 13.99 3.23 10.86
CA THR A 21 12.77 2.95 11.63
C THR A 21 11.53 3.45 10.89
N THR A 22 11.61 4.61 10.24
CA THR A 22 10.51 5.17 9.46
C THR A 22 10.24 4.33 8.21
N LEU A 23 11.28 3.85 7.51
CA LEU A 23 11.14 2.93 6.39
C LEU A 23 10.48 1.61 6.80
N GLN A 24 10.87 1.04 7.95
CA GLN A 24 10.22 -0.15 8.51
C GLN A 24 8.73 0.08 8.74
N LYS A 25 8.35 1.22 9.35
CA LYS A 25 6.94 1.56 9.58
C LYS A 25 6.15 1.71 8.28
N ILE A 26 6.74 2.29 7.23
CA ILE A 26 6.11 2.41 5.90
C ILE A 26 5.88 1.00 5.32
N ASN A 27 6.88 0.14 5.42
CA ASN A 27 6.78 -1.25 4.95
C ASN A 27 5.71 -2.04 5.72
N ASP A 28 5.71 -1.99 7.05
CA ASP A 28 4.74 -2.69 7.89
C ASP A 28 3.30 -2.26 7.57
N ARG A 29 3.06 -0.96 7.41
CA ARG A 29 1.73 -0.45 7.00
C ARG A 29 1.34 -0.93 5.63
N THR A 30 2.27 -0.91 4.67
CA THR A 30 2.02 -1.38 3.31
C THR A 30 1.64 -2.86 3.30
N VAL A 31 2.37 -3.69 4.06
CA VAL A 31 2.09 -5.12 4.21
C VAL A 31 0.74 -5.36 4.90
N GLN A 32 0.43 -4.59 5.95
CA GLN A 32 -0.87 -4.69 6.64
C GLN A 32 -2.03 -4.32 5.71
N ASP A 33 -1.88 -3.27 4.92
CA ASP A 33 -2.93 -2.84 3.99
C ASP A 33 -3.11 -3.85 2.85
N LEU A 34 -2.03 -4.45 2.34
CA LEU A 34 -2.10 -5.56 1.39
C LEU A 34 -2.77 -6.80 2.00
N ALA A 35 -2.44 -7.15 3.24
CA ALA A 35 -3.06 -8.28 3.94
C ALA A 35 -4.58 -8.07 4.14
N LYS A 36 -4.98 -6.84 4.50
CA LYS A 36 -6.40 -6.46 4.57
C LYS A 36 -7.09 -6.58 3.21
N GLN A 37 -6.46 -6.11 2.14
CA GLN A 37 -7.00 -6.26 0.78
C GLN A 37 -7.17 -7.74 0.41
N GLN A 38 -6.23 -8.61 0.81
CA GLN A 38 -6.32 -10.05 0.55
C GLN A 38 -7.50 -10.69 1.31
N LEU A 39 -7.74 -10.27 2.55
CA LEU A 39 -8.90 -10.71 3.33
C LEU A 39 -10.22 -10.20 2.75
N GLU A 40 -10.32 -8.92 2.37
CA GLU A 40 -11.50 -8.36 1.70
C GLU A 40 -11.78 -9.09 0.38
N ALA A 41 -10.74 -9.41 -0.40
CA ALA A 41 -10.89 -10.18 -1.62
C ALA A 41 -11.43 -11.59 -1.33
N ALA A 42 -10.92 -12.26 -0.28
CA ALA A 42 -11.41 -13.57 0.13
C ALA A 42 -12.88 -13.54 0.59
N GLU A 43 -13.27 -12.54 1.38
CA GLU A 43 -14.66 -12.33 1.79
C GLU A 43 -15.59 -12.11 0.59
N ASN A 44 -15.17 -11.27 -0.36
CA ASN A 44 -15.91 -11.02 -1.59
C ASN A 44 -16.06 -12.31 -2.43
N PHE A 45 -15.01 -13.12 -2.54
CA PHE A 45 -15.08 -14.41 -3.22
C PHE A 45 -16.08 -15.37 -2.55
N ILE A 46 -16.05 -15.47 -1.22
CA ILE A 46 -16.98 -16.32 -0.46
C ILE A 46 -18.43 -15.84 -0.67
N LYS A 47 -18.66 -14.52 -0.60
CA LYS A 47 -19.97 -13.93 -0.79
C LYS A 47 -20.52 -14.18 -2.19
N SER A 48 -19.74 -13.85 -3.23
CA SER A 48 -20.10 -14.09 -4.63
C SER A 48 -20.32 -15.59 -4.91
N GLY A 49 -19.50 -16.48 -4.34
CA GLY A 49 -19.70 -17.93 -4.46
C GLY A 49 -21.02 -18.39 -3.84
N SER A 50 -21.39 -17.84 -2.67
CA SER A 50 -22.67 -18.18 -2.02
C SER A 50 -23.89 -17.65 -2.82
N GLU A 51 -23.77 -16.46 -3.39
CA GLU A 51 -24.81 -15.85 -4.24
C GLU A 51 -24.96 -16.64 -5.55
N GLN A 52 -23.85 -17.04 -6.15
CA GLN A 52 -23.83 -17.89 -7.34
C GLN A 52 -24.48 -19.26 -7.08
N MET A 53 -24.22 -19.90 -5.94
CA MET A 53 -24.89 -21.16 -5.56
C MET A 53 -26.40 -20.99 -5.39
N LYS A 54 -26.85 -19.89 -4.76
CA LYS A 54 -28.28 -19.56 -4.65
C LYS A 54 -28.91 -19.35 -6.03
N ASN A 55 -28.21 -18.63 -6.91
CA ASN A 55 -28.71 -18.32 -8.23
C ASN A 55 -28.78 -19.55 -9.14
N MET A 56 -27.81 -20.47 -9.05
CA MET A 56 -27.87 -21.76 -9.76
C MET A 56 -29.08 -22.60 -9.36
N GLY A 57 -29.49 -22.58 -8.09
CA GLY A 57 -30.72 -23.24 -7.63
C GLY A 57 -32.01 -22.65 -8.23
N ASN A 58 -31.93 -21.45 -8.81
CA ASN A 58 -33.06 -20.72 -9.40
C ASN A 58 -33.05 -20.69 -10.94
N ILE A 59 -32.03 -21.26 -11.60
CA ILE A 59 -31.96 -21.32 -13.08
C ILE A 59 -33.02 -22.31 -13.58
N LYS A 60 -34.00 -21.83 -14.35
CA LYS A 60 -35.04 -22.68 -14.97
C LYS A 60 -34.91 -22.74 -16.49
N THR A 61 -34.20 -21.78 -17.09
CA THR A 61 -34.02 -21.67 -18.55
C THR A 61 -32.57 -21.39 -18.94
N VAL A 62 -32.23 -21.64 -20.20
CA VAL A 62 -30.91 -21.30 -20.77
C VAL A 62 -30.68 -19.77 -20.76
N GLN A 63 -31.74 -18.99 -20.88
CA GLN A 63 -31.66 -17.53 -20.83
C GLN A 63 -31.30 -17.03 -19.42
N ASP A 64 -31.85 -17.66 -18.38
CA ASP A 64 -31.46 -17.39 -16.97
C ASP A 64 -30.00 -17.73 -16.72
N ALA A 65 -29.48 -18.80 -17.34
CA ALA A 65 -28.08 -19.20 -17.23
C ALA A 65 -27.13 -18.18 -17.88
N VAL A 66 -27.46 -17.68 -19.07
CA VAL A 66 -26.67 -16.66 -19.77
C VAL A 66 -26.67 -15.33 -19.01
N SER A 67 -27.83 -14.90 -18.50
CA SER A 67 -27.95 -13.70 -17.67
C SER A 67 -27.12 -13.81 -16.38
N ASN A 68 -27.18 -14.95 -15.67
CA ASN A 68 -26.34 -15.20 -14.51
C ASN A 68 -24.85 -15.12 -14.86
N GLN A 69 -24.44 -15.72 -15.97
CA GLN A 69 -23.03 -15.73 -16.38
C GLN A 69 -22.51 -14.34 -16.74
N ALA A 70 -23.36 -13.49 -17.33
CA ALA A 70 -23.05 -12.09 -17.60
C ALA A 70 -22.94 -11.25 -16.32
N GLU A 71 -23.83 -11.46 -15.34
CA GLU A 71 -23.75 -10.81 -14.02
C GLU A 71 -22.47 -11.19 -13.28
N LEU A 72 -22.14 -12.49 -13.27
CA LEU A 72 -20.89 -12.99 -12.68
C LEU A 72 -19.65 -12.38 -13.31
N ALA A 73 -19.59 -12.32 -14.65
CA ALA A 73 -18.48 -11.69 -15.35
C ALA A 73 -18.35 -10.19 -15.00
N SER A 74 -19.48 -9.50 -14.85
CA SER A 74 -19.52 -8.09 -14.44
C SER A 74 -19.03 -7.90 -13.00
N GLU A 75 -19.47 -8.73 -12.06
CA GLU A 75 -19.03 -8.70 -10.67
C GLU A 75 -17.54 -9.00 -10.51
N VAL A 76 -17.05 -10.05 -11.17
CA VAL A 76 -15.63 -10.40 -11.19
C VAL A 76 -14.81 -9.25 -11.78
N GLY A 77 -15.28 -8.65 -12.88
CA GLY A 77 -14.64 -7.49 -13.50
C GLY A 77 -14.54 -6.28 -12.55
N LYS A 78 -15.63 -5.96 -11.82
CA LYS A 78 -15.63 -4.91 -10.79
C LYS A 78 -14.67 -5.22 -9.64
N MET A 79 -14.61 -6.48 -9.21
CA MET A 79 -13.73 -6.92 -8.13
C MET A 79 -12.25 -6.76 -8.52
N ILE A 80 -11.90 -7.17 -9.74
CA ILE A 80 -10.54 -6.99 -10.30
C ILE A 80 -10.17 -5.51 -10.38
N LEU A 81 -11.06 -4.67 -10.91
CA LEU A 81 -10.80 -3.24 -11.07
C LEU A 81 -10.64 -2.54 -9.71
N SER A 82 -11.51 -2.88 -8.74
CA SER A 82 -11.44 -2.32 -7.39
C SER A 82 -10.14 -2.72 -6.67
N ASN A 83 -9.74 -3.99 -6.77
CA ASN A 83 -8.48 -4.46 -6.19
C ASN A 83 -7.26 -3.78 -6.84
N ALA A 84 -7.27 -3.60 -8.16
CA ALA A 84 -6.21 -2.88 -8.87
C ALA A 84 -6.12 -1.40 -8.44
N GLN A 85 -7.25 -0.71 -8.30
CA GLN A 85 -7.30 0.67 -7.81
C GLN A 85 -6.75 0.79 -6.39
N LYS A 86 -7.22 -0.05 -5.46
CA LYS A 86 -6.75 -0.08 -4.08
C LYS A 86 -5.26 -0.42 -3.98
N SER A 87 -4.75 -1.33 -4.81
CA SER A 87 -3.32 -1.67 -4.88
C SER A 87 -2.48 -0.49 -5.38
N MET A 88 -2.93 0.18 -6.44
CA MET A 88 -2.27 1.39 -6.94
C MET A 88 -2.25 2.52 -5.92
N GLU A 89 -3.31 2.69 -5.14
CA GLU A 89 -3.39 3.69 -4.08
C GLU A 89 -2.35 3.43 -2.98
N VAL A 90 -2.25 2.18 -2.50
CA VAL A 90 -1.24 1.77 -1.51
C VAL A 90 0.17 2.02 -2.03
N LEU A 91 0.46 1.63 -3.28
CA LEU A 91 1.77 1.83 -3.89
C LEU A 91 2.10 3.32 -4.08
N THR A 92 1.14 4.12 -4.55
CA THR A 92 1.32 5.56 -4.77
C THR A 92 1.56 6.29 -3.45
N ARG A 93 0.83 5.91 -2.39
CA ARG A 93 1.04 6.46 -1.04
C ARG A 93 2.42 6.09 -0.50
N GLY A 94 2.83 4.82 -0.61
CA GLY A 94 4.17 4.38 -0.21
C GLY A 94 5.28 5.11 -0.97
N GLN A 95 5.12 5.30 -2.28
CA GLN A 95 6.05 6.08 -3.09
C GLN A 95 6.12 7.55 -2.65
N ALA A 96 4.98 8.18 -2.34
CA ALA A 96 4.92 9.56 -1.87
C ALA A 96 5.59 9.72 -0.49
N GLU A 97 5.35 8.79 0.43
CA GLU A 97 5.99 8.75 1.74
C GLU A 97 7.51 8.59 1.63
N LEU A 98 7.98 7.70 0.75
CA LEU A 98 9.41 7.51 0.47
C LEU A 98 10.03 8.79 -0.11
N LYS A 99 9.37 9.41 -1.10
CA LYS A 99 9.85 10.65 -1.72
C LYS A 99 9.97 11.77 -0.69
N ASN A 100 8.96 11.93 0.18
CA ASN A 100 8.99 12.93 1.25
C ASN A 100 10.15 12.69 2.22
N LEU A 101 10.42 11.43 2.57
CA LEU A 101 11.55 11.07 3.43
C LEU A 101 12.90 11.42 2.78
N ILE A 102 13.05 11.19 1.48
CA ILE A 102 14.24 11.57 0.72
C ILE A 102 14.38 13.11 0.66
N ASP A 103 13.29 13.82 0.33
CA ASP A 103 13.28 15.28 0.23
C ASP A 103 13.61 15.95 1.58
N GLN A 104 13.14 15.39 2.69
CA GLN A 104 13.48 15.86 4.05
C GLN A 104 14.96 15.66 4.35
N ASN A 105 15.49 14.46 4.12
CA ASN A 105 16.90 14.16 4.36
C ASN A 105 17.83 15.03 3.50
N ILE A 106 17.51 15.25 2.22
CA ILE A 106 18.28 16.11 1.32
C ILE A 106 18.23 17.59 1.76
N LYS A 107 17.05 18.10 2.15
CA LYS A 107 16.92 19.48 2.65
C LYS A 107 17.76 19.72 3.91
N GLU A 108 17.69 18.80 4.87
CA GLU A 108 18.48 18.92 6.10
C GLU A 108 19.99 18.87 5.84
N LEU A 109 20.45 18.02 4.92
CA LEU A 109 21.86 18.00 4.49
C LEU A 109 22.29 19.33 3.87
N MET A 110 21.45 19.92 3.00
CA MET A 110 21.74 21.22 2.39
C MET A 110 21.77 22.36 3.42
N GLU A 111 20.88 22.37 4.41
CA GLU A 111 20.91 23.37 5.48
C GLU A 111 22.13 23.24 6.38
N ARG A 112 22.55 22.01 6.69
CA ARG A 112 23.79 21.74 7.44
C ARG A 112 25.03 22.18 6.67
N ALA A 113 25.08 21.96 5.36
CA ALA A 113 26.18 22.44 4.51
C ALA A 113 26.25 23.97 4.43
N LYS A 114 25.11 24.66 4.43
CA LYS A 114 25.05 26.14 4.45
C LYS A 114 25.43 26.74 5.81
N THR A 115 25.16 26.05 6.91
CA THR A 115 25.45 26.53 8.28
C THR A 115 26.83 26.13 8.79
N GLY A 116 27.42 25.04 8.27
CA GLY A 116 28.77 24.59 8.62
C GLY A 116 29.92 25.21 7.81
N GLY A 117 29.62 26.05 6.81
CA GLY A 117 30.59 26.72 5.94
C GLY A 117 31.07 28.11 6.41
N LYS A 118 30.91 28.45 7.69
CA LYS A 118 31.49 29.65 8.33
C LYS A 118 32.42 29.26 9.48
#